data_AF-A0A958D5G2-F1
#
_entry.id   AF-A0A958D5G2-F1
#
_cell.length_a   1.000
_cell.length_b   1.000
_cell.length_c   1.000
_cell.angle_alpha   90.00
_cell.angle_beta   90.00
_cell.angle_gamma   90.00
#
_symmetry.space_group_name_H-M   'P 1'
#
loop_
_entity.id
_entity.type
_entity.pdbx_description
1 polymer ?
#
loop_
_entity_poly.entity_id
_entity_poly.type
_entity_poly.pdbx_seq_one_letter_code
_entity_poly.pdbx_strand_id
1 'polypeptide(L)' 'GELLDGVRYVRGGAVTSSVIMRSRSGTIRNVTSQHRWDKLMRISQISYANPNLIIPD' A
#
# COMPACT_ATOMS: atom_id res chain seq x y z
N GLY A 1 -2.58 11.96 -6.32
CA GLY A 1 -2.07 12.71 -7.48
C GLY A 1 -3.10 12.66 -8.58
N GLU A 2 -2.75 13.06 -9.80
CA GLU A 2 -3.72 13.07 -10.92
C GLU A 2 -4.03 11.65 -11.43
N LEU A 3 -3.01 10.79 -11.51
CA LEU A 3 -3.17 9.42 -12.03
C LEU A 3 -3.34 8.36 -10.94
N LEU A 4 -2.53 8.43 -9.89
CA LEU A 4 -2.56 7.48 -8.78
C LEU A 4 -2.77 8.22 -7.47
N ASP A 5 -3.54 7.59 -6.59
CA ASP A 5 -3.60 7.98 -5.19
C ASP A 5 -2.24 7.78 -4.54
N GLY A 6 -1.88 8.73 -3.67
CA GLY A 6 -0.72 8.57 -2.80
C GLY A 6 -0.91 7.45 -1.79
N VAL A 7 0.15 7.11 -1.08
CA VAL A 7 0.05 6.17 0.04
C VAL A 7 -0.82 6.78 1.12
N ARG A 8 -1.86 6.04 1.53
CA ARG A 8 -2.72 6.43 2.66
C ARG A 8 -2.43 5.50 3.83
N TYR A 9 -1.88 6.04 4.90
CA TYR A 9 -1.75 5.31 6.14
C TYR A 9 -3.12 5.19 6.80
N VAL A 10 -3.45 3.98 7.24
CA VAL A 10 -4.68 3.67 7.96
C VAL A 10 -4.30 2.98 9.27
N ARG A 11 -5.21 2.93 10.24
CA ARG A 11 -4.94 2.23 11.50
C ARG A 11 -4.50 0.79 11.20
N GLY A 12 -3.27 0.45 11.59
CA GLY A 12 -2.71 -0.89 11.42
C GLY A 12 -2.24 -1.24 10.01
N GLY A 13 -2.11 -0.27 9.10
CA GLY A 13 -1.69 -0.57 7.74
C GLY A 13 -1.48 0.64 6.82
N ALA A 14 -1.37 0.33 5.53
CA ALA A 14 -1.30 1.31 4.47
C ALA A 14 -2.10 0.84 3.25
N VAL A 15 -2.64 1.80 2.49
CA VAL A 15 -3.27 1.56 1.20
C VAL A 15 -2.45 2.23 0.11
N THR A 16 -2.18 1.48 -0.96
CA THR A 16 -1.42 1.97 -2.12
C THR A 16 -2.22 1.78 -3.40
N SER A 17 -2.09 2.72 -4.32
CA SER A 17 -2.61 2.59 -5.69
C SER A 17 -1.45 2.41 -6.68
N SER A 18 -1.60 1.53 -7.65
CA SER A 18 -0.58 1.23 -8.65
C SER A 18 -1.19 0.93 -9.99
N VAL A 19 -0.49 1.28 -11.07
CA VAL A 19 -0.83 0.87 -12.43
C VAL A 19 0.24 -0.06 -12.97
N ILE A 20 -0.16 -1.20 -13.53
CA ILE A 20 0.73 -2.19 -14.11
C ILE A 20 0.34 -2.35 -15.57
N MET A 21 1.34 -2.33 -16.45
CA MET A 21 1.14 -2.44 -17.89
C MET A 21 2.08 -3.49 -18.48
N ARG A 22 1.61 -4.20 -19.50
CA ARG A 22 2.43 -5.18 -20.22
C ARG A 22 2.17 -5.11 -21.72
N SER A 23 3.21 -4.78 -22.47
CA SER A 23 3.14 -4.66 -23.94
C SER A 23 2.67 -5.94 -24.62
N ARG A 24 3.31 -7.07 -24.29
CA ARG A 24 3.02 -8.37 -24.93
C ARG A 24 1.57 -8.81 -24.78
N SER A 25 0.90 -8.47 -23.68
CA SER A 25 -0.51 -8.84 -23.47
C SER A 25 -1.47 -7.68 -23.71
N GLY A 26 -0.97 -6.49 -24.04
CA GLY A 26 -1.78 -5.27 -24.16
C GLY A 26 -2.59 -4.92 -22.92
N THR A 27 -2.23 -5.45 -21.74
CA THR A 27 -3.07 -5.35 -20.54
C THR A 27 -2.65 -4.18 -19.67
N ILE A 28 -3.63 -3.44 -19.17
CA ILE A 28 -3.48 -2.42 -18.13
C ILE A 28 -4.25 -2.89 -16.90
N ARG A 29 -3.64 -2.78 -15.72
CA ARG A 29 -4.27 -3.13 -14.44
C ARG A 29 -4.05 -2.01 -13.45
N ASN A 30 -5.16 -1.45 -12.97
CA ASN A 30 -5.16 -0.62 -11.77
C ASN A 30 -5.30 -1.55 -10.57
N VAL A 31 -4.41 -1.41 -9.59
CA VAL A 31 -4.34 -2.28 -8.42
C VAL A 31 -4.32 -1.43 -7.16
N THR A 32 -5.31 -1.66 -6.31
CA THR A 32 -5.38 -1.11 -4.96
C THR A 32 -5.00 -2.19 -3.96
N SER A 33 -3.95 -1.96 -3.19
CA SER A 33 -3.43 -2.94 -2.22
C SER A 33 -3.63 -2.45 -0.80
N GLN A 34 -4.12 -3.35 0.06
CA GLN A 34 -4.22 -3.14 1.51
C GLN A 34 -3.09 -3.90 2.21
N HIS A 35 -2.18 -3.15 2.80
CA HIS A 35 -1.03 -3.66 3.52
C HIS A 35 -1.36 -3.72 5.00
N ARG A 36 -1.55 -4.93 5.54
CA ARG A 36 -1.85 -5.13 6.96
C ARG A 36 -0.57 -5.40 7.75
N TRP A 37 -0.25 -4.53 8.70
CA TRP A 37 0.99 -4.65 9.47
C TRP A 37 0.98 -5.85 10.42
N ASP A 38 -0.17 -6.21 11.00
CA ASP A 38 -0.31 -7.40 11.85
C ASP A 38 0.19 -8.68 11.15
N LYS A 39 -0.11 -8.82 9.86
CA LYS A 39 0.35 -9.94 9.04
C LYS A 39 1.80 -9.76 8.60
N LEU A 40 2.18 -8.56 8.15
CA LEU A 40 3.53 -8.28 7.67
C LEU A 40 4.57 -8.43 8.79
N MET A 41 4.27 -7.98 10.01
CA MET A 41 5.16 -8.10 11.17
C MET A 41 5.50 -9.55 11.53
N ARG A 42 4.66 -10.53 11.16
CA ARG A 42 4.96 -11.94 11.39
C ARG A 42 6.05 -12.51 10.48
N ILE A 43 6.33 -11.84 9.36
CA ILE A 43 7.28 -12.33 8.34
C ILE A 43 8.38 -11.32 8.00
N SER A 44 8.24 -10.08 8.44
CA SER A 44 9.17 -9.00 8.14
C SER A 44 10.33 -8.97 9.12
N GLN A 45 11.53 -8.71 8.62
CA GLN A 45 12.73 -8.47 9.43
C GLN A 45 12.80 -7.02 9.95
N ILE A 46 11.95 -6.13 9.42
CA ILE A 46 11.86 -4.72 9.80
C ILE A 46 10.47 -4.36 10.32
N SER A 47 10.40 -3.42 11.26
CA SER A 47 9.12 -2.93 11.79
C SER A 47 8.50 -1.88 10.85
N TYR A 48 7.22 -2.05 10.52
CA TYR A 48 6.41 -1.10 9.74
C TYR A 48 5.44 -0.32 10.63
N ALA A 49 5.18 -0.80 11.85
CA ALA A 49 4.36 -0.08 12.80
C ALA A 49 5.20 1.08 13.36
N ASN A 50 4.89 2.31 12.93
CA ASN A 50 5.44 3.50 13.53
C ASN A 50 4.49 4.00 14.62
N PRO A 51 4.85 3.88 15.91
CA PRO A 51 3.99 4.30 17.02
C PRO A 51 3.79 5.82 17.09
N ASN A 52 4.65 6.61 16.43
CA ASN A 52 4.58 8.08 16.43
C ASN A 52 3.82 8.64 15.23
N LEU A 53 3.31 7.78 14.33
CA LEU A 53 2.52 8.23 13.20
C LEU A 53 1.07 8.49 13.65
N ILE A 54 0.72 9.76 13.85
CA ILE A 54 -0.64 10.19 14.15
C ILE A 54 -1.44 10.14 12.85
N ILE A 55 -2.34 9.16 12.75
CA ILE A 55 -3.27 9.04 11.63
C ILE A 55 -4.55 9.78 12.03
N PRO A 56 -4.97 10.83 11.30
CA PRO A 56 -6.25 11.48 11.54
C PRO A 56 -7.40 10.48 11.30
N ASP A 57 -8.44 10.58 12.14
CA ASP A 57 -9.64 9.74 12.06
C ASP A 57 -10.36 9.83 10.71
#